data_AF-A0A931USQ4-F1
#
_entry.id   AF-A0A931USQ4-F1
#
_cell.length_a   1.000
_cell.length_b   1.000
_cell.length_c   1.000
_cell.angle_alpha   90.00
_cell.angle_beta   90.00
_cell.angle_gamma   90.00
#
_symmetry.space_group_name_H-M   'P 1'
#
loop_
_entity.id
_entity.type
_entity.pdbx_description
1 polymer ?
#
loop_
_entity_poly.entity_id
_entity_poly.type
_entity_poly.pdbx_seq_one_letter_code
_entity_poly.pdbx_strand_id
1 'polypeptide(L)'
;MADTRVDAAQFDTATPSDTAPLDTTVPCGVAPSAVVHATLRLTADNERKVYVNGTLLDGGAYGWGDARSYDVTLFLHPKKVNVIGVEGINTSSQGGHDRGILAVLTSAADAGTSFTLVSDASWKISPTLVTEWYAPTTSDAAWVAAFEQAPNGASPWGTIADIPGSAMWIWTYDSAKATTKVDDEHVYARRSFYFAVDGSLSETPSTCAD
;
A
#
# COMPACT_ATOMS: atom_id res chain seq x y z
N MET A 1 -27.32 -27.56 -78.03
CA MET A 1 -25.86 -27.73 -78.09
C MET A 1 -25.31 -26.33 -78.31
N ALA A 2 -24.90 -25.64 -77.23
CA ALA A 2 -23.52 -25.65 -76.71
C ALA A 2 -22.57 -25.10 -77.78
N ASP A 3 -21.72 -24.10 -77.59
CA ASP A 3 -21.07 -23.58 -76.38
C ASP A 3 -20.21 -22.36 -76.77
N THR A 4 -19.85 -21.54 -75.79
CA THR A 4 -18.60 -20.74 -75.64
C THR A 4 -18.28 -19.60 -76.61
N ARG A 5 -17.70 -18.46 -76.20
CA ARG A 5 -17.31 -17.85 -74.91
C ARG A 5 -16.91 -16.41 -75.26
N VAL A 6 -17.37 -15.43 -74.50
CA VAL A 6 -16.89 -14.05 -74.57
C VAL A 6 -15.93 -13.89 -73.40
N ASP A 7 -14.66 -13.57 -73.67
CA ASP A 7 -13.65 -13.33 -72.64
C ASP A 7 -14.02 -12.05 -71.86
N ALA A 8 -14.44 -12.24 -70.62
CA ALA A 8 -14.61 -11.17 -69.65
C ALA A 8 -13.29 -10.94 -68.92
N ALA A 9 -12.85 -9.68 -68.89
CA ALA A 9 -11.70 -9.21 -68.13
C ALA A 9 -11.81 -9.63 -66.65
N GLN A 10 -10.80 -10.36 -66.17
CA GLN A 10 -10.64 -10.65 -64.75
C GLN A 10 -9.96 -9.46 -64.10
N PHE A 11 -10.73 -8.68 -63.32
CA PHE A 11 -10.18 -7.72 -62.37
C PHE A 11 -9.49 -8.49 -61.25
N ASP A 12 -8.18 -8.33 -61.15
CA ASP A 12 -7.39 -8.77 -60.00
C ASP A 12 -7.70 -7.84 -58.81
N THR A 13 -8.62 -8.25 -57.94
CA THR A 13 -8.78 -7.65 -56.62
C THR A 13 -7.99 -8.47 -55.63
N ALA A 14 -6.68 -8.23 -55.56
CA ALA A 14 -5.87 -8.65 -54.43
C ALA A 14 -6.38 -7.94 -53.17
N THR A 15 -7.04 -8.67 -52.28
CA THR A 15 -7.34 -8.22 -50.93
C THR A 15 -6.03 -8.10 -50.16
N PRO A 16 -5.68 -6.96 -49.55
CA PRO A 16 -4.61 -6.96 -48.56
C PRO A 16 -5.15 -7.68 -47.33
N SER A 17 -4.77 -8.95 -47.15
CA SER A 17 -4.84 -9.61 -45.85
C SER A 17 -3.72 -9.03 -44.99
N ASP A 18 -3.91 -7.79 -44.56
CA ASP A 18 -3.13 -7.22 -43.48
C ASP A 18 -3.74 -7.71 -42.16
N THR A 19 -3.47 -8.98 -41.86
CA THR A 19 -3.47 -9.44 -40.48
C THR A 19 -2.02 -9.65 -40.12
N ALA A 20 -1.29 -8.54 -39.96
CA ALA A 20 -0.18 -8.55 -39.03
C ALA A 20 -0.66 -9.25 -37.74
N PRO A 21 0.07 -10.26 -37.22
CA PRO A 21 -0.30 -10.86 -35.95
C PRO A 21 -0.43 -9.73 -34.94
N LEU A 22 -1.52 -9.75 -34.14
CA LEU A 22 -1.68 -8.83 -33.02
C LEU A 22 -0.40 -8.91 -32.18
N ASP A 23 0.39 -7.85 -32.21
CA ASP A 23 1.50 -7.67 -31.31
C ASP A 23 0.91 -7.63 -29.89
N THR A 24 1.10 -8.72 -29.16
CA THR A 24 0.56 -8.91 -27.80
C THR A 24 1.52 -8.39 -26.73
N THR A 25 2.58 -7.68 -27.12
CA THR A 25 3.47 -7.03 -26.17
C THR A 25 2.98 -5.62 -25.90
N VAL A 26 2.15 -5.46 -24.87
CA VAL A 26 1.92 -4.15 -24.26
C VAL A 26 2.96 -4.03 -23.14
N PRO A 27 4.05 -3.26 -23.32
CA PRO A 27 4.87 -2.81 -22.20
C PRO A 27 3.92 -2.26 -21.12
N CYS A 28 4.27 -2.32 -19.83
CA CYS A 28 3.37 -1.91 -18.73
C CYS A 28 2.70 -0.52 -18.88
N GLY A 29 3.02 0.29 -19.90
CA GLY A 29 2.48 1.63 -20.15
C GLY A 29 3.02 2.66 -19.16
N VAL A 30 3.73 2.19 -18.15
CA VAL A 30 4.27 2.94 -17.02
C VAL A 30 5.77 2.78 -17.04
N ALA A 31 6.49 3.90 -17.08
CA ALA A 31 7.95 3.89 -17.09
C ALA A 31 8.51 3.26 -15.79
N PRO A 32 9.64 2.54 -15.82
CA PRO A 32 10.26 1.97 -14.62
C PRO A 32 10.59 2.99 -13.53
N SER A 33 10.78 4.27 -13.90
CA SER A 33 11.05 5.39 -12.99
C SER A 33 9.80 6.20 -12.64
N ALA A 34 8.61 5.81 -13.11
CA ALA A 34 7.39 6.54 -12.82
C ALA A 34 7.06 6.48 -11.33
N VAL A 35 6.66 7.62 -10.79
CA VAL A 35 6.31 7.81 -9.39
C VAL A 35 5.01 8.59 -9.25
N VAL A 36 4.41 8.48 -8.08
CA VAL A 36 3.24 9.26 -7.67
C VAL A 36 3.47 9.86 -6.29
N HIS A 37 3.00 11.09 -6.08
CA HIS A 37 3.07 11.78 -4.79
C HIS A 37 1.83 11.49 -3.95
N ALA A 38 2.04 11.37 -2.65
CA ALA A 38 1.00 11.08 -1.68
C ALA A 38 1.32 11.75 -0.34
N THR A 39 0.31 11.85 0.52
CA THR A 39 0.47 12.30 1.90
C THR A 39 0.18 11.12 2.83
N LEU A 40 1.16 10.78 3.68
CA LEU A 40 1.00 9.83 4.77
C LEU A 40 0.74 10.61 6.06
N ARG A 41 -0.41 10.41 6.69
CA ARG A 41 -0.72 10.93 8.02
C ARG A 41 -0.81 9.80 9.01
N LEU A 42 -0.06 9.88 10.10
CA LEU A 42 0.09 8.79 11.05
C LEU A 42 0.31 9.27 12.49
N THR A 43 -0.18 8.47 13.43
CA THR A 43 0.18 8.54 14.84
C THR A 43 0.40 7.14 15.45
N ALA A 44 0.96 7.10 16.64
CA ALA A 44 1.07 5.89 17.45
C ALA A 44 0.95 6.23 18.93
N ASP A 45 0.48 5.27 19.71
CA ASP A 45 0.48 5.31 21.17
C ASP A 45 1.52 4.32 21.69
N ASN A 46 2.67 4.75 22.21
CA ASN A 46 3.04 6.15 22.54
C ASN A 46 3.90 6.85 21.47
N GLU A 47 4.85 6.14 20.85
CA GLU A 47 5.84 6.73 19.92
C GLU A 47 5.94 5.92 18.63
N ARG A 48 6.59 6.50 17.61
CA ARG A 48 6.86 5.78 16.36
C ARG A 48 8.17 6.14 15.66
N LYS A 49 8.64 5.23 14.81
CA LYS A 49 9.50 5.55 13.67
C LYS A 49 8.81 5.18 12.36
N VAL A 50 8.87 6.06 11.38
CA VAL A 50 8.13 5.94 10.12
C VAL A 50 9.09 5.84 8.95
N TYR A 51 8.85 4.85 8.10
CA TYR A 51 9.63 4.57 6.90
C TYR A 51 8.71 4.43 5.69
N VAL A 52 9.15 4.92 4.54
CA VAL A 52 8.53 4.60 3.25
C VAL A 52 9.61 4.17 2.28
N ASN A 53 9.41 3.02 1.64
CA ASN A 53 10.33 2.43 0.65
C ASN A 53 11.79 2.36 1.14
N GLY A 54 11.97 2.04 2.42
CA GLY A 54 13.28 1.92 3.06
C GLY A 54 13.91 3.24 3.56
N THR A 55 13.27 4.39 3.31
CA THR A 55 13.75 5.69 3.77
C THR A 55 13.08 6.07 5.08
N LEU A 56 13.88 6.40 6.10
CA LEU A 56 13.38 6.98 7.36
C LEU A 56 12.81 8.38 7.09
N LEU A 57 11.55 8.59 7.44
CA LEU A 57 10.89 9.89 7.37
C LEU A 57 10.94 10.62 8.71
N ASP A 58 10.75 9.88 9.80
CA ASP A 58 10.67 10.45 11.15
C ASP A 58 10.94 9.37 12.21
N GLY A 59 11.50 9.79 13.34
CA GLY A 59 11.73 8.95 14.52
C GLY A 59 11.55 9.73 15.83
N GLY A 60 10.79 10.82 15.80
CA GLY A 60 10.51 11.63 16.98
C GLY A 60 9.48 11.01 17.93
N ALA A 61 9.62 11.35 19.21
CA ALA A 61 8.65 11.05 20.25
C ALA A 61 7.55 12.13 20.26
N TYR A 62 6.38 11.80 19.72
CA TYR A 62 5.20 12.66 19.74
C TYR A 62 4.08 11.93 20.44
N GLY A 63 3.33 12.62 21.31
CA GLY A 63 2.14 12.04 21.92
C GLY A 63 1.14 11.57 20.86
N TRP A 64 0.37 10.53 21.17
CA TRP A 64 -0.56 9.90 20.24
C TRP A 64 -1.62 10.86 19.65
N GLY A 65 -1.95 11.93 20.37
CA GLY A 65 -2.88 12.97 19.88
C GLY A 65 -2.29 13.87 18.77
N ASP A 66 -0.97 13.90 18.61
CA ASP A 66 -0.26 14.68 17.59
C ASP A 66 0.09 13.78 16.38
N ALA A 67 -0.90 13.57 15.52
CA ALA A 67 -0.69 12.91 14.24
C ALA A 67 0.13 13.81 13.30
N ARG A 68 1.17 13.22 12.70
CA ARG A 68 2.09 13.91 11.81
C ARG A 68 1.80 13.54 10.37
N SER A 69 2.01 14.49 9.46
CA SER A 69 1.85 14.30 8.02
C SER A 69 3.19 14.38 7.31
N TYR A 70 3.38 13.53 6.31
CA TYR A 70 4.59 13.44 5.51
C TYR A 70 4.22 13.37 4.02
N ASP A 71 4.86 14.19 3.20
CA ASP A 71 4.78 14.05 1.76
C ASP A 71 5.74 12.94 1.30
N VAL A 72 5.20 11.97 0.58
CA VAL A 72 5.92 10.76 0.18
C VAL A 72 5.85 10.55 -1.32
N THR A 73 6.87 9.87 -1.84
CA THR A 73 6.95 9.49 -3.25
C THR A 73 6.90 7.97 -3.35
N LEU A 74 5.95 7.47 -4.15
CA LEU A 74 5.67 6.04 -4.30
C LEU A 74 6.00 5.60 -5.73
N PHE A 75 6.47 4.37 -5.90
CA PHE A 75 6.66 3.79 -7.22
C PHE A 75 5.32 3.53 -7.87
N LEU A 76 5.10 4.03 -9.08
CA LEU A 76 3.88 3.75 -9.86
C LEU A 76 4.01 2.47 -10.69
N HIS A 77 5.24 2.01 -10.94
CA HIS A 77 5.47 0.84 -11.78
C HIS A 77 4.85 -0.43 -11.16
N PRO A 78 4.03 -1.19 -11.90
CA PRO A 78 3.19 -2.23 -11.31
C PRO A 78 3.92 -3.48 -10.80
N LYS A 79 5.18 -3.66 -11.21
CA LYS A 79 6.08 -4.71 -10.69
C LYS A 79 6.91 -4.25 -9.48
N LYS A 80 6.83 -2.99 -9.04
CA LYS A 80 7.59 -2.46 -7.91
C LYS A 80 6.70 -2.35 -6.68
N VAL A 81 7.12 -2.99 -5.60
CA VAL A 81 6.42 -2.91 -4.31
C VAL A 81 6.70 -1.57 -3.64
N ASN A 82 5.65 -0.98 -3.08
CA ASN A 82 5.75 0.08 -2.10
C ASN A 82 5.56 -0.50 -0.71
N VAL A 83 6.35 -0.02 0.25
CA VAL A 83 6.29 -0.46 1.65
C VAL A 83 6.19 0.76 2.54
N ILE A 84 5.14 0.82 3.36
CA ILE A 84 5.10 1.67 4.55
C ILE A 84 5.56 0.80 5.72
N GLY A 85 6.56 1.28 6.46
CA GLY A 85 7.03 0.64 7.69
C GLY A 85 6.82 1.56 8.89
N VAL A 86 6.27 1.02 9.97
CA VAL A 86 6.08 1.74 11.23
C VAL A 86 6.60 0.90 12.39
N GLU A 87 7.61 1.40 13.10
CA GLU A 87 7.94 0.90 14.43
C GLU A 87 7.02 1.64 15.41
N GLY A 88 6.14 0.92 16.10
CA GLY A 88 5.33 1.47 17.19
C GLY A 88 5.97 1.11 18.52
N ILE A 89 6.04 2.09 19.43
CA ILE A 89 6.68 1.91 20.74
C ILE A 89 5.69 2.31 21.82
N ASN A 90 5.26 1.35 22.62
CA ASN A 90 4.43 1.60 23.78
C ASN A 90 5.31 1.72 25.03
N THR A 91 5.68 2.95 25.39
CA THR A 91 6.58 3.26 26.50
C THR A 91 5.98 2.98 27.89
N SER A 92 4.65 2.86 28.01
CA SER A 92 4.00 2.58 29.30
C SER A 92 2.68 1.84 29.13
N SER A 93 2.29 1.03 30.12
CA SER A 93 1.07 0.22 30.09
C SER A 93 0.02 0.67 31.09
N GLN A 94 -1.25 0.59 30.68
CA GLN A 94 -2.43 0.84 31.52
C GLN A 94 -3.59 -0.11 31.18
N GLY A 95 -4.70 -0.02 31.91
CA GLY A 95 -5.89 -0.84 31.63
C GLY A 95 -6.62 -0.43 30.34
N GLY A 96 -7.29 -1.38 29.69
CA GLY A 96 -8.06 -1.13 28.46
C GLY A 96 -7.18 -1.08 27.21
N HIS A 97 -7.65 -0.44 26.14
CA HIS A 97 -6.79 -0.15 24.99
C HIS A 97 -5.82 0.97 25.35
N ASP A 98 -4.55 0.83 24.99
CA ASP A 98 -3.49 1.76 25.43
C ASP A 98 -2.25 1.77 24.53
N ARG A 99 -2.34 1.10 23.38
CA ARG A 99 -1.27 1.00 22.39
C ARG A 99 -1.87 0.79 21.01
N GLY A 100 -1.24 1.37 20.02
CA GLY A 100 -1.67 1.19 18.64
C GLY A 100 -0.97 2.11 17.67
N ILE A 101 -1.01 1.75 16.40
CA ILE A 101 -0.62 2.60 15.28
C ILE A 101 -1.90 2.95 14.51
N LEU A 102 -2.03 4.21 14.10
CA LEU A 102 -3.16 4.67 13.29
C LEU A 102 -2.63 5.47 12.10
N ALA A 103 -3.04 5.11 10.88
CA ALA A 103 -2.48 5.67 9.67
C ALA A 103 -3.50 5.84 8.54
N VAL A 104 -3.25 6.83 7.69
CA VAL A 104 -3.86 6.95 6.36
C VAL A 104 -2.83 7.45 5.36
N LEU A 105 -2.81 6.84 4.18
CA LEU A 105 -2.09 7.31 3.01
C LEU A 105 -3.12 7.74 1.97
N THR A 106 -3.05 8.98 1.49
CA THR A 106 -3.91 9.49 0.42
C THR A 106 -3.08 10.02 -0.73
N SER A 107 -3.52 9.79 -1.97
CA SER A 107 -2.94 10.43 -3.15
C SER A 107 -2.88 11.96 -3.00
N ALA A 108 -1.82 12.59 -3.50
CA ALA A 108 -1.76 14.04 -3.60
C ALA A 108 -2.81 14.56 -4.59
N ALA A 109 -3.25 15.82 -4.44
CA ALA A 109 -4.30 16.40 -5.28
C ALA A 109 -3.91 16.46 -6.78
N ASP A 110 -2.62 16.49 -7.08
CA ASP A 110 -2.03 16.55 -8.41
C ASP A 110 -1.55 15.19 -8.95
N ALA A 111 -1.80 14.10 -8.22
CA ALA A 111 -1.30 12.77 -8.54
C ALA A 111 -1.85 12.14 -9.83
N GLY A 112 -2.92 12.70 -10.41
CA GLY A 112 -3.60 12.15 -11.59
C GLY A 112 -4.36 10.84 -11.34
N THR A 113 -4.20 10.25 -10.15
CA THR A 113 -4.87 9.02 -9.69
C THR A 113 -5.28 9.20 -8.23
N SER A 114 -6.51 8.83 -7.90
CA SER A 114 -7.05 8.94 -6.54
C SER A 114 -6.99 7.58 -5.83
N PHE A 115 -6.39 7.55 -4.63
CA PHE A 115 -6.39 6.38 -3.79
C PHE A 115 -6.34 6.73 -2.30
N THR A 116 -6.78 5.80 -1.47
CA THR A 116 -6.68 5.89 -0.01
C THR A 116 -6.38 4.51 0.54
N LEU A 117 -5.42 4.45 1.46
CA LEU A 117 -5.07 3.26 2.21
C LEU A 117 -5.09 3.63 3.70
N VAL A 118 -5.73 2.82 4.54
CA VAL A 118 -5.81 3.05 5.98
C VAL A 118 -5.08 1.94 6.76
N SER A 119 -4.79 2.18 8.04
CA SER A 119 -4.41 1.12 8.97
C SER A 119 -5.61 0.23 9.28
N ASP A 120 -5.45 -1.08 9.13
CA ASP A 120 -6.47 -2.11 9.36
C ASP A 120 -5.79 -3.50 9.41
N ALA A 121 -6.58 -4.57 9.49
CA ALA A 121 -6.10 -5.95 9.52
C ALA A 121 -5.35 -6.41 8.24
N SER A 122 -5.34 -5.62 7.15
CA SER A 122 -4.50 -5.92 5.98
C SER A 122 -3.01 -5.67 6.23
N TRP A 123 -2.67 -4.93 7.28
CA TRP A 123 -1.29 -4.70 7.69
C TRP A 123 -0.68 -5.97 8.28
N LYS A 124 0.61 -6.16 8.02
CA LYS A 124 1.43 -7.21 8.64
C LYS A 124 2.13 -6.64 9.86
N ILE A 125 2.19 -7.39 10.95
CA ILE A 125 2.83 -6.92 12.19
C ILE A 125 3.64 -8.01 12.88
N SER A 126 4.73 -7.62 13.53
CA SER A 126 5.62 -8.49 14.28
C SER A 126 6.09 -7.81 15.57
N PRO A 127 6.11 -8.50 16.73
CA PRO A 127 6.79 -8.01 17.93
C PRO A 127 8.31 -8.22 17.89
N THR A 128 8.81 -8.97 16.89
CA THR A 128 10.22 -9.31 16.76
C THR A 128 10.88 -8.42 15.72
N LEU A 129 11.97 -7.76 16.11
CA LEU A 129 12.82 -6.99 15.21
C LEU A 129 13.48 -7.91 14.18
N VAL A 130 13.29 -7.60 12.91
CA VAL A 130 14.04 -8.18 11.80
C VAL A 130 14.93 -7.10 11.20
N THR A 131 16.18 -7.40 10.92
CA THR A 131 17.10 -6.44 10.28
C THR A 131 16.52 -5.95 8.95
N GLU A 132 16.57 -4.63 8.70
CA GLU A 132 15.99 -3.99 7.50
C GLU A 132 14.51 -4.34 7.26
N TRP A 133 13.72 -4.58 8.31
CA TRP A 133 12.31 -4.94 8.19
C TRP A 133 11.49 -3.93 7.36
N TYR A 134 11.87 -2.65 7.36
CA TYR A 134 11.20 -1.58 6.63
C TYR A 134 11.51 -1.56 5.12
N ALA A 135 12.47 -2.37 4.65
CA ALA A 135 12.93 -2.33 3.27
C ALA A 135 11.98 -3.08 2.31
N PRO A 136 11.78 -2.58 1.07
CA PRO A 136 11.01 -3.28 0.03
C PRO A 136 11.48 -4.72 -0.28
N THR A 137 12.76 -5.01 -0.05
CA THR A 137 13.37 -6.32 -0.31
C THR A 137 13.14 -7.33 0.80
N THR A 138 12.68 -6.89 1.97
CA THR A 138 12.49 -7.77 3.12
C THR A 138 11.12 -8.43 3.05
N SER A 139 11.05 -9.76 3.19
CA SER A 139 9.80 -10.50 3.20
C SER A 139 9.09 -10.40 4.56
N ASP A 140 7.78 -10.15 4.55
CA ASP A 140 6.87 -10.18 5.70
C ASP A 140 5.93 -11.41 5.66
N ALA A 141 6.23 -12.43 4.84
CA ALA A 141 5.34 -13.56 4.63
C ALA A 141 5.04 -14.36 5.91
N ALA A 142 5.99 -14.41 6.85
CA ALA A 142 5.84 -15.07 8.14
C ALA A 142 5.13 -14.19 9.19
N TRP A 143 4.87 -12.91 8.89
CA TRP A 143 4.24 -11.98 9.83
C TRP A 143 2.72 -12.20 9.84
N VAL A 144 2.13 -11.98 11.00
CA VAL A 144 0.69 -12.12 11.20
C VAL A 144 -0.03 -10.86 10.74
N ALA A 145 -1.33 -10.99 10.47
CA ALA A 145 -2.20 -9.84 10.30
C ALA A 145 -2.25 -9.03 11.60
N ALA A 146 -2.35 -7.71 11.46
CA ALA A 146 -2.54 -6.81 12.58
C ALA A 146 -3.87 -7.07 13.30
N PHE A 147 -3.86 -6.94 14.63
CA PHE A 147 -5.07 -6.90 15.42
C PHE A 147 -5.63 -5.47 15.45
N GLU A 148 -6.89 -5.32 15.10
CA GLU A 148 -7.61 -4.05 15.16
C GLU A 148 -8.15 -3.80 16.57
N GLN A 149 -7.55 -2.85 17.30
CA GLN A 149 -7.96 -2.47 18.65
C GLN A 149 -9.31 -1.75 18.62
N ALA A 150 -9.40 -0.67 17.83
CA ALA A 150 -10.56 0.19 17.75
C ALA A 150 -10.51 1.09 16.49
N PRO A 151 -11.66 1.53 15.95
CA PRO A 151 -11.67 2.52 14.87
C PRO A 151 -11.27 3.91 15.38
N ASN A 152 -10.78 4.78 14.49
CA ASN A 152 -10.57 6.19 14.80
C ASN A 152 -11.89 6.85 15.25
N GLY A 153 -11.86 7.59 16.37
CA GLY A 153 -13.05 8.13 17.03
C GLY A 153 -13.48 7.35 18.27
N ALA A 154 -13.02 6.11 18.44
CA ALA A 154 -13.34 5.30 19.62
C ALA A 154 -12.46 5.65 20.83
N SER A 155 -12.99 5.40 22.03
CA SER A 155 -12.23 5.46 23.28
C SER A 155 -11.05 4.47 23.28
N PRO A 156 -9.90 4.79 23.91
CA PRO A 156 -9.62 6.01 24.68
C PRO A 156 -9.15 7.20 23.84
N TRP A 157 -8.74 6.97 22.59
CA TRP A 157 -8.05 7.98 21.79
C TRP A 157 -8.98 9.05 21.22
N GLY A 158 -10.26 8.73 21.04
CA GLY A 158 -11.21 9.63 20.39
C GLY A 158 -10.83 9.88 18.93
N THR A 159 -11.24 11.02 18.40
CA THR A 159 -11.02 11.36 16.99
C THR A 159 -9.65 11.99 16.77
N ILE A 160 -8.82 11.33 15.96
CA ILE A 160 -7.63 11.92 15.37
C ILE A 160 -8.01 12.62 14.07
N ALA A 161 -7.78 13.93 14.01
CA ALA A 161 -8.15 14.77 12.86
C ALA A 161 -7.41 14.35 11.58
N ASP A 162 -8.11 14.48 10.45
CA ASP A 162 -7.64 14.17 9.10
C ASP A 162 -7.21 12.70 8.89
N ILE A 163 -7.65 11.81 9.77
CA ILE A 163 -7.62 10.35 9.57
C ILE A 163 -9.08 9.86 9.48
N PRO A 164 -9.46 9.07 8.46
CA PRO A 164 -10.82 8.55 8.34
C PRO A 164 -11.25 7.69 9.55
N GLY A 165 -12.55 7.72 9.89
CA GLY A 165 -13.12 6.85 10.92
C GLY A 165 -13.04 5.34 10.60
N SER A 166 -12.79 5.00 9.34
CA SER A 166 -12.54 3.62 8.90
C SER A 166 -11.13 3.12 9.17
N ALA A 167 -10.19 4.01 9.54
CA ALA A 167 -8.86 3.58 9.96
C ALA A 167 -8.95 2.98 11.37
N MET A 168 -8.24 1.89 11.58
CA MET A 168 -8.19 1.14 12.82
C MET A 168 -6.84 1.35 13.51
N TRP A 169 -6.89 1.54 14.83
CA TRP A 169 -5.73 1.42 15.69
C TRP A 169 -5.26 -0.04 15.67
N ILE A 170 -4.05 -0.29 15.17
CA ILE A 170 -3.51 -1.63 14.99
C ILE A 170 -2.40 -1.96 15.99
N TRP A 171 -2.39 -3.20 16.48
CA TRP A 171 -1.31 -3.77 17.31
C TRP A 171 -1.15 -5.28 17.07
N THR A 172 -0.30 -5.94 17.87
CA THR A 172 -0.05 -7.39 17.77
C THR A 172 -1.12 -8.25 18.46
N TYR A 173 -1.92 -7.69 19.37
CA TYR A 173 -2.97 -8.39 20.14
C TYR A 173 -4.03 -7.40 20.69
N ASP A 174 -5.13 -7.94 21.23
CA ASP A 174 -6.17 -7.15 21.93
C ASP A 174 -5.65 -6.63 23.28
N SER A 175 -5.26 -5.35 23.33
CA SER A 175 -4.69 -4.77 24.53
C SER A 175 -5.72 -4.59 25.64
N ALA A 176 -7.02 -4.48 25.33
CA ALA A 176 -8.05 -4.40 26.37
C ALA A 176 -8.25 -5.72 27.13
N LYS A 177 -7.89 -6.86 26.51
CA LYS A 177 -8.05 -8.20 27.11
C LYS A 177 -6.75 -8.79 27.63
N ALA A 178 -5.61 -8.15 27.39
CA ALA A 178 -4.32 -8.65 27.83
C ALA A 178 -4.21 -8.64 29.36
N THR A 179 -3.84 -9.79 29.93
CA THR A 179 -3.62 -9.95 31.38
C THR A 179 -2.23 -9.50 31.83
N THR A 180 -1.29 -9.45 30.89
CA THR A 180 0.05 -8.90 31.09
C THR A 180 0.35 -7.97 29.93
N LYS A 181 0.93 -6.82 30.25
CA LYS A 181 1.37 -5.82 29.29
C LYS A 181 2.76 -5.38 29.70
N VAL A 182 3.64 -5.22 28.72
CA VAL A 182 5.01 -4.81 28.96
C VAL A 182 5.12 -3.33 28.61
N ASP A 183 5.85 -2.60 29.44
CA ASP A 183 6.29 -1.24 29.15
C ASP A 183 7.47 -1.30 28.17
N ASP A 184 7.67 -0.24 27.41
CA ASP A 184 8.68 -0.18 26.35
C ASP A 184 8.53 -1.33 25.33
N GLU A 185 7.28 -1.61 24.93
CA GLU A 185 6.95 -2.66 23.97
C GLU A 185 7.07 -2.13 22.54
N HIS A 186 7.97 -2.74 21.77
CA HIS A 186 8.15 -2.44 20.35
C HIS A 186 7.36 -3.40 19.47
N VAL A 187 6.75 -2.86 18.42
CA VAL A 187 6.19 -3.64 17.32
C VAL A 187 6.60 -3.04 15.99
N TYR A 188 6.66 -3.89 14.98
CA TYR A 188 7.02 -3.53 13.62
C TYR A 188 5.83 -3.83 12.74
N ALA A 189 5.18 -2.81 12.19
CA ALA A 189 4.03 -2.91 11.31
C ALA A 189 4.43 -2.54 9.89
N ARG A 190 3.94 -3.28 8.91
CA ARG A 190 4.22 -3.09 7.49
C ARG A 190 2.96 -3.14 6.67
N ARG A 191 2.91 -2.24 5.68
CA ARG A 191 1.96 -2.32 4.58
C ARG A 191 2.70 -2.37 3.26
N SER A 192 2.67 -3.54 2.62
CA SER A 192 3.22 -3.78 1.30
C SER A 192 2.08 -3.69 0.27
N PHE A 193 2.25 -2.92 -0.80
CA PHE A 193 1.25 -2.76 -1.86
C PHE A 193 1.91 -2.38 -3.20
N TYR A 194 1.15 -2.48 -4.28
CA TYR A 194 1.53 -2.15 -5.65
C TYR A 194 0.50 -1.19 -6.25
N PHE A 195 0.84 -0.62 -7.40
CA PHE A 195 -0.15 -0.03 -8.29
C PHE A 195 -0.45 -1.00 -9.44
N ALA A 196 -1.70 -1.08 -9.85
CA ALA A 196 -2.09 -1.73 -11.09
C ALA A 196 -1.80 -0.82 -12.29
N VAL A 197 -1.90 -1.37 -13.51
CA VAL A 197 -1.65 -0.63 -14.76
C VAL A 197 -2.62 0.56 -14.92
N ASP A 198 -3.82 0.47 -14.35
CA ASP A 198 -4.81 1.56 -14.33
C ASP A 198 -4.61 2.58 -13.19
N GLY A 199 -3.55 2.42 -12.38
CA GLY A 199 -3.25 3.27 -11.23
C GLY A 199 -4.00 2.91 -9.95
N SER A 200 -4.88 1.89 -9.94
CA SER A 200 -5.51 1.44 -8.69
C SER A 200 -4.52 0.74 -7.76
N LEU A 201 -4.81 0.70 -6.45
CA LEU A 201 -3.98 -0.06 -5.49
C LEU A 201 -4.18 -1.57 -5.68
N SER A 202 -3.11 -2.34 -5.49
CA SER A 202 -3.09 -3.79 -5.59
C SER A 202 -2.24 -4.43 -4.49
N GLU A 203 -2.66 -5.61 -4.01
CA GLU A 203 -1.88 -6.41 -3.05
C GLU A 203 -0.73 -7.20 -3.69
N THR A 204 -0.85 -7.44 -5.00
CA THR A 204 0.09 -8.26 -5.76
C THR A 204 0.66 -7.48 -6.93
N PRO A 205 1.90 -7.78 -7.36
CA PRO A 205 2.45 -7.17 -8.56
C PRO A 205 1.57 -7.52 -9.75
N SER A 206 1.32 -6.55 -10.63
CA SER A 206 0.57 -6.87 -11.86
C SER A 206 1.47 -7.56 -12.86
N THR A 207 0.92 -8.51 -13.59
CA THR A 207 1.56 -9.09 -14.76
C THR A 207 1.44 -8.11 -15.93
N CYS A 208 2.56 -7.66 -16.47
CA CYS A 208 2.62 -7.09 -17.80
C CYS A 208 3.36 -8.09 -18.70
N ALA A 209 3.02 -8.11 -19.99
CA ALA A 209 3.86 -8.78 -20.98
C ALA A 209 5.26 -8.12 -20.98
N ASP A 210 6.31 -8.93 -21.04
CA ASP A 210 7.70 -8.48 -21.16
C ASP A 210 8.01 -7.96 -22.57
#